data_AF-A0A3S3QQ82-F1
#
_entry.id   AF-A0A3S3QQ82-F1
#
_cell.length_a   1.000
_cell.length_b   1.000
_cell.length_c   1.000
_cell.angle_alpha   90.00
_cell.angle_beta   90.00
_cell.angle_gamma   90.00
#
_symmetry.space_group_name_H-M   'P 1'
#
loop_
_entity.id
_entity.type
_entity.pdbx_description
1 polymer ?
#
loop_
_entity_poly.entity_id
_entity_poly.type
_entity_poly.pdbx_seq_one_letter_code
_entity_poly.pdbx_strand_id
1 'polypeptide(L)'
;MSTLLKAANDVSLKKKAQLFFVLNFLLTMIAAAGLLYVFVKHSSETSRVIHASLCVTLFFLLSVQIAAMIYFKSNIVKPLAEMQAASRLMAEGHLETLNYMKRADEIGSLGENINDLAVNMQEVLLFVWNHSQLSEICWKILPMI
;
A
#
# COMPACT_ATOMS: atom_id res chain seq x y z
N MET A 1 20.19 11.06 -17.31
CA MET A 1 20.10 10.07 -16.20
C MET A 1 18.81 10.20 -15.36
N SER A 2 17.73 10.80 -15.88
CA SER A 2 16.49 11.05 -15.12
C SER A 2 15.27 10.27 -15.65
N THR A 3 15.30 9.85 -16.92
CA THR A 3 14.19 9.16 -17.58
C THR A 3 14.07 7.69 -17.14
N LEU A 4 15.18 6.98 -16.94
CA LEU A 4 15.16 5.60 -16.45
C LEU A 4 14.75 5.48 -14.97
N LEU A 5 15.12 6.45 -14.14
CA LEU A 5 14.75 6.48 -12.72
C LEU A 5 13.27 6.84 -12.54
N LYS A 6 12.73 7.72 -13.40
CA LYS A 6 11.30 8.05 -13.45
C LYS A 6 10.45 6.89 -13.98
N ALA A 7 10.94 6.15 -14.97
CA ALA A 7 10.27 4.94 -15.48
C ALA A 7 10.31 3.76 -14.49
N ALA A 8 11.39 3.61 -13.72
CA ALA A 8 11.50 2.56 -12.68
C ALA A 8 10.61 2.85 -11.45
N ASN A 9 10.31 4.13 -11.18
CA ASN A 9 9.50 4.54 -10.03
C ASN A 9 7.99 4.54 -10.32
N ASP A 10 7.56 4.54 -11.58
CA ASP A 10 6.15 4.50 -11.98
C ASP A 10 5.58 3.07 -12.04
N VAL A 11 6.36 2.07 -11.65
CA VAL A 11 5.83 0.73 -11.41
C VAL A 11 4.99 0.79 -10.13
N SER A 12 3.70 1.06 -10.33
CA SER A 12 2.65 1.07 -9.30
C SER A 12 2.91 0.01 -8.24
N LEU A 13 2.81 0.39 -6.95
CA LEU A 13 2.97 -0.49 -5.80
C LEU A 13 2.21 -1.82 -5.98
N LYS A 14 1.05 -1.77 -6.64
CA LYS A 14 0.25 -2.92 -7.04
C LYS A 14 1.02 -3.91 -7.94
N LYS A 15 1.73 -3.43 -8.98
CA LYS A 15 2.56 -4.26 -9.86
C LYS A 15 3.74 -4.87 -9.10
N LYS A 16 4.40 -4.12 -8.21
CA LYS A 16 5.51 -4.64 -7.39
C LYS A 16 5.04 -5.73 -6.44
N ALA A 17 3.91 -5.52 -5.76
CA ALA A 17 3.29 -6.53 -4.91
C ALA A 17 2.87 -7.77 -5.72
N GLN A 18 2.20 -7.59 -6.86
CA GLN A 18 1.84 -8.71 -7.75
C GLN A 18 3.06 -9.49 -8.21
N LEU A 19 4.15 -8.82 -8.60
CA LEU A 19 5.39 -9.46 -9.00
C LEU A 19 5.98 -10.30 -7.86
N PHE A 20 6.01 -9.76 -6.63
CA PHE A 20 6.50 -10.48 -5.45
C PHE A 20 5.69 -11.75 -5.17
N PHE A 21 4.36 -11.67 -5.21
CA PHE A 21 3.49 -12.83 -5.00
C PHE A 21 3.62 -13.87 -6.12
N VAL A 22 3.69 -13.43 -7.38
CA VAL A 22 3.88 -14.34 -8.53
C VAL A 22 5.23 -15.04 -8.45
N LEU A 23 6.29 -14.32 -8.07
CA LEU A 23 7.62 -14.90 -7.91
C LEU A 23 7.65 -15.91 -6.76
N ASN A 24 7.04 -15.58 -5.61
CA ASN A 24 6.91 -16.52 -4.49
C ASN A 24 6.11 -17.76 -4.90
N PHE A 25 4.99 -17.58 -5.60
CA PHE A 25 4.18 -18.68 -6.10
C PHE A 25 4.99 -19.60 -7.02
N LEU A 26 5.73 -19.03 -7.99
CA LEU A 26 6.57 -19.80 -8.89
C LEU A 26 7.64 -20.58 -8.13
N LEU A 27 8.30 -19.95 -7.16
CA LEU A 27 9.32 -20.60 -6.32
C LEU A 27 8.72 -21.75 -5.52
N THR A 28 7.53 -21.58 -4.95
CA THR A 28 6.82 -22.64 -4.23
C THR A 28 6.41 -23.80 -5.15
N MET A 29 5.98 -23.50 -6.39
CA MET A 29 5.65 -24.52 -7.38
C MET A 29 6.88 -25.33 -7.80
N ILE A 30 8.02 -24.66 -8.01
CA ILE A 30 9.30 -25.34 -8.33
C ILE A 30 9.73 -26.22 -7.16
N ALA A 31 9.70 -25.70 -5.92
CA ALA A 31 10.06 -26.46 -4.73
C ALA A 31 9.15 -27.69 -4.55
N ALA A 32 7.85 -27.52 -4.74
CA ALA A 32 6.90 -28.61 -4.57
C ALA A 32 6.98 -29.64 -5.71
N ALA A 33 7.22 -29.21 -6.95
CA ALA A 33 7.49 -30.12 -8.07
C ALA A 33 8.80 -30.90 -7.86
N GLY A 34 9.85 -30.25 -7.34
CA GLY A 34 11.11 -30.89 -6.96
C GLY A 34 10.92 -31.94 -5.87
N LEU A 35 10.14 -31.61 -4.84
CA LEU A 35 9.77 -32.55 -3.78
C LEU A 35 9.02 -33.77 -4.36
N LEU A 36 8.05 -33.52 -5.25
CA LEU A 36 7.26 -34.55 -5.92
C LEU A 36 8.14 -35.44 -6.81
N TYR A 37 9.09 -34.86 -7.53
CA TYR A 37 10.03 -35.60 -8.38
C TYR A 37 10.97 -36.50 -7.55
N VAL A 38 11.56 -35.97 -6.47
CA VAL A 38 12.40 -36.76 -5.56
C VAL A 38 11.59 -37.89 -4.94
N PHE A 39 10.34 -37.60 -4.54
CA PHE A 39 9.46 -38.58 -3.93
C PHE A 39 9.08 -39.71 -4.89
N VAL A 40 8.61 -39.36 -6.10
CA VAL A 40 8.25 -40.34 -7.15
C VAL A 40 9.45 -41.18 -7.56
N LYS A 41 10.65 -40.58 -7.65
CA LYS A 41 11.87 -41.32 -8.01
C LYS A 41 12.34 -42.26 -6.89
N HIS A 42 12.11 -41.91 -5.63
CA HIS A 42 12.55 -42.71 -4.49
C HIS A 42 11.54 -43.79 -4.07
N SER A 43 10.24 -43.58 -4.29
CA SER A 43 9.23 -44.59 -3.94
C SER A 43 8.97 -45.59 -5.06
N SER A 44 9.77 -46.65 -5.13
CA SER A 44 9.40 -47.87 -5.87
C SER A 44 8.30 -48.69 -5.18
N GLU A 45 7.98 -48.39 -3.91
CA GLU A 45 6.97 -49.10 -3.12
C GLU A 45 6.24 -48.14 -2.16
N THR A 46 5.38 -47.22 -2.64
CA THR A 46 4.56 -46.47 -1.67
C THR A 46 3.07 -46.43 -1.90
N SER A 47 2.37 -46.48 -0.76
CA SER A 47 0.94 -46.66 -0.61
C SER A 47 0.16 -45.41 -1.04
N ARG A 48 -1.09 -45.62 -1.48
CA ARG A 48 -2.05 -44.55 -1.85
C ARG A 48 -2.16 -43.42 -0.82
N VAL A 49 -1.89 -43.72 0.45
CA VAL A 49 -1.96 -42.77 1.57
C VAL A 49 -0.96 -41.63 1.41
N ILE A 50 0.24 -41.91 0.91
CA ILE A 50 1.28 -40.89 0.80
C ILE A 50 1.00 -39.93 -0.35
N HIS A 51 0.56 -40.44 -1.50
CA HIS A 51 0.09 -39.59 -2.61
C HIS A 51 -1.07 -38.69 -2.18
N ALA A 52 -2.04 -39.23 -1.43
CA ALA A 52 -3.14 -38.42 -0.90
C ALA A 52 -2.62 -37.31 0.04
N SER A 53 -1.70 -37.62 0.96
CA SER A 53 -1.13 -36.64 1.89
C SER A 53 -0.36 -35.51 1.19
N LEU A 54 0.35 -35.83 0.09
CA LEU A 54 1.10 -34.85 -0.69
C LEU A 54 0.17 -33.89 -1.44
N CYS A 55 -0.88 -34.43 -2.07
CA CYS A 55 -1.91 -33.62 -2.72
C CYS A 55 -2.63 -32.68 -1.74
N VAL A 56 -2.95 -33.18 -0.53
CA VAL A 56 -3.58 -32.35 0.51
C VAL A 56 -2.64 -31.24 0.97
N THR A 57 -1.37 -31.55 1.20
CA THR A 57 -0.36 -30.56 1.60
C THR A 57 -0.18 -29.47 0.53
N LEU A 58 -0.09 -29.87 -0.74
CA LEU A 58 -0.02 -28.95 -1.88
C LEU A 58 -1.24 -28.03 -1.94
N PHE A 59 -2.43 -28.60 -1.85
CA PHE A 59 -3.67 -27.83 -1.89
C PHE A 59 -3.76 -26.85 -0.72
N PHE A 60 -3.37 -27.29 0.47
CA PHE A 60 -3.32 -26.42 1.65
C PHE A 60 -2.35 -25.25 1.45
N LEU A 61 -1.12 -25.50 0.99
CA LEU A 61 -0.13 -24.44 0.72
C LEU A 61 -0.63 -23.43 -0.31
N LEU A 62 -1.25 -23.91 -1.40
CA LEU A 62 -1.85 -23.03 -2.42
C LEU A 62 -2.97 -22.17 -1.83
N SER A 63 -3.84 -22.76 -1.01
CA SER A 63 -4.95 -22.04 -0.37
C SER A 63 -4.45 -20.93 0.58
N VAL A 64 -3.42 -21.21 1.36
CA VAL A 64 -2.80 -20.24 2.28
C VAL A 64 -2.16 -19.09 1.50
N GLN A 65 -1.47 -19.37 0.39
CA GLN A 65 -0.89 -18.33 -0.45
C GLN A 65 -1.93 -17.40 -1.06
N ILE A 66 -3.04 -17.96 -1.58
CA ILE A 66 -4.14 -17.16 -2.12
C ILE A 66 -4.76 -16.30 -1.02
N ALA A 67 -5.02 -16.86 0.16
CA ALA A 67 -5.55 -16.13 1.30
C ALA A 67 -4.61 -14.99 1.73
N ALA A 68 -3.31 -15.24 1.82
CA ALA A 68 -2.30 -14.24 2.15
C ALA A 68 -2.26 -13.09 1.12
N MET A 69 -2.36 -13.41 -0.17
CA MET A 69 -2.39 -12.41 -1.24
C MET A 69 -3.63 -11.50 -1.13
N ILE A 70 -4.80 -12.08 -0.90
CA ILE A 70 -6.05 -11.33 -0.73
C ILE A 70 -5.95 -10.45 0.51
N TYR A 71 -5.47 -11.01 1.62
CA TYR A 71 -5.25 -10.28 2.87
C TYR A 71 -4.31 -9.09 2.67
N PHE A 72 -3.14 -9.30 2.07
CA PHE A 72 -2.15 -8.24 1.84
C PHE A 72 -2.71 -7.12 0.94
N LYS A 73 -3.43 -7.48 -0.13
CA LYS A 73 -4.02 -6.50 -1.04
C LYS A 73 -5.08 -5.65 -0.33
N SER A 74 -5.96 -6.27 0.44
CA SER A 74 -7.06 -5.55 1.12
C SER A 74 -6.57 -4.74 2.31
N ASN A 75 -5.59 -5.25 3.04
CA ASN A 75 -5.16 -4.67 4.31
C ASN A 75 -3.98 -3.69 4.19
N ILE A 76 -3.17 -3.80 3.14
CA ILE A 76 -1.96 -2.96 3.01
C ILE A 76 -2.04 -2.15 1.72
N VAL A 77 -2.15 -2.80 0.56
CA VAL A 77 -2.04 -2.11 -0.74
C VAL A 77 -3.18 -1.11 -0.96
N LYS A 78 -4.42 -1.49 -0.66
CA LYS A 78 -5.58 -0.61 -0.88
C LYS A 78 -5.53 0.64 0.03
N PRO A 79 -5.36 0.53 1.36
CA PRO A 79 -5.22 1.70 2.22
C PRO A 79 -4.06 2.62 1.84
N LEU A 80 -2.90 2.06 1.48
CA LEU A 80 -1.75 2.86 1.04
C LEU A 80 -2.04 3.63 -0.26
N ALA A 81 -2.82 3.05 -1.18
CA ALA A 81 -3.24 3.74 -2.39
C ALA A 81 -4.23 4.87 -2.09
N GLU A 82 -5.14 4.68 -1.14
CA GLU A 82 -6.06 5.72 -0.67
C GLU A 82 -5.29 6.88 0.00
N MET A 83 -4.31 6.58 0.85
CA MET A 83 -3.41 7.59 1.43
C MET A 83 -2.63 8.35 0.36
N GLN A 84 -2.06 7.65 -0.62
CA GLN A 84 -1.32 8.28 -1.72
C GLN A 84 -2.23 9.25 -2.50
N ALA A 85 -3.48 8.87 -2.74
CA ALA A 85 -4.45 9.73 -3.40
C ALA A 85 -4.78 10.98 -2.57
N ALA A 86 -5.03 10.80 -1.26
CA ALA A 86 -5.27 11.92 -0.34
C ALA A 86 -4.08 12.89 -0.28
N SER A 87 -2.85 12.38 -0.12
CA SER A 87 -1.65 13.23 -0.12
C SER A 87 -1.46 14.00 -1.43
N ARG A 88 -1.87 13.42 -2.57
CA ARG A 88 -1.83 14.11 -3.86
C ARG A 88 -2.85 15.24 -3.94
N LEU A 89 -4.07 15.01 -3.45
CA LEU A 89 -5.10 16.05 -3.36
C LEU A 89 -4.64 17.21 -2.44
N MET A 90 -4.03 16.89 -1.30
CA MET A 90 -3.44 17.89 -0.40
C MET A 90 -2.36 18.73 -1.11
N ALA A 91 -1.49 18.09 -1.91
CA ALA A 91 -0.46 18.80 -2.67
C ALA A 91 -1.04 19.72 -3.76
N GLU A 92 -2.25 19.42 -4.25
CA GLU A 92 -3.01 20.24 -5.20
C GLU A 92 -3.84 21.34 -4.50
N GLY A 93 -3.79 21.42 -3.16
CA GLY A 93 -4.48 22.43 -2.36
C GLY A 93 -5.84 21.98 -1.78
N HIS A 94 -6.27 20.75 -2.06
CA HIS A 94 -7.52 20.16 -1.60
C HIS A 94 -7.38 19.54 -0.19
N LEU A 95 -7.18 20.41 0.80
CA LEU A 95 -6.93 19.99 2.19
C LEU A 95 -8.19 19.52 2.92
N GLU A 96 -9.38 19.80 2.40
CA GLU A 96 -10.67 19.37 2.95
C GLU A 96 -10.89 17.86 2.90
N THR A 97 -10.07 17.15 2.11
CA THR A 97 -10.21 15.72 1.86
C THR A 97 -9.55 14.89 2.96
N LEU A 98 -10.28 14.68 4.05
CA LEU A 98 -9.82 13.84 5.16
C LEU A 98 -10.00 12.34 4.82
N ASN A 99 -8.93 11.57 5.01
CA ASN A 99 -8.97 10.13 4.82
C ASN A 99 -9.47 9.44 6.08
N TYR A 100 -10.78 9.18 6.16
CA TYR A 100 -11.40 8.59 7.35
C TYR A 100 -11.20 7.07 7.40
N MET A 101 -9.99 6.62 7.77
CA MET A 101 -9.69 5.21 7.97
C MET A 101 -9.95 4.79 9.41
N LYS A 102 -11.08 4.13 9.67
CA LYS A 102 -11.36 3.51 10.98
C LYS A 102 -10.52 2.24 11.15
N ARG A 103 -9.28 2.40 11.61
CA ARG A 103 -8.35 1.28 11.81
C ARG A 103 -7.45 1.56 12.99
N ALA A 104 -7.21 0.55 13.83
CA ALA A 104 -6.42 0.67 15.07
C ALA A 104 -4.99 0.12 14.93
N ASP A 105 -4.54 -0.14 13.69
CA ASP A 105 -3.19 -0.61 13.38
C ASP A 105 -2.30 0.54 12.87
N GLU A 106 -1.06 0.22 12.50
CA GLU A 106 -0.08 1.19 12.03
C GLU A 106 -0.53 1.92 10.76
N ILE A 107 -1.35 1.27 9.92
CA ILE A 107 -1.95 1.87 8.73
C ILE A 107 -3.02 2.90 9.16
N GLY A 108 -3.81 2.60 10.18
CA GLY A 108 -4.73 3.56 10.78
C GLY A 108 -4.00 4.80 11.32
N SER A 109 -3.00 4.60 12.17
CA SER A 109 -2.20 5.68 12.74
C SER A 109 -1.50 6.53 11.66
N LEU A 110 -1.01 5.90 10.58
CA LEU A 110 -0.45 6.64 9.45
C LEU A 110 -1.49 7.52 8.74
N GLY A 111 -2.73 7.04 8.62
CA GLY A 111 -3.84 7.82 8.07
C GLY A 111 -4.19 9.03 8.92
N GLU A 112 -4.23 8.85 10.24
CA GLU A 112 -4.46 9.94 11.20
C GLU A 112 -3.36 11.01 11.09
N ASN A 113 -2.10 10.62 11.04
CA ASN A 113 -0.99 11.56 10.87
C ASN A 113 -1.07 12.37 9.55
N ILE A 114 -1.56 11.77 8.45
CA ILE A 114 -1.78 12.48 7.18
C ILE A 114 -2.92 13.50 7.32
N ASN A 115 -3.99 13.14 8.03
CA ASN A 115 -5.10 14.05 8.29
C ASN A 115 -4.67 15.22 9.17
N ASP A 116 -3.90 14.97 10.22
CA ASP A 116 -3.35 16.01 11.10
C ASP A 116 -2.44 16.97 10.31
N LEU A 117 -1.65 16.44 9.37
CA LEU A 117 -0.87 17.27 8.46
C LEU A 117 -1.77 18.18 7.60
N ALA A 118 -2.88 17.66 7.05
CA ALA A 118 -3.81 18.45 6.27
C ALA A 118 -4.44 19.59 7.08
N VAL A 119 -4.87 19.29 8.31
CA VAL A 119 -5.44 20.27 9.25
C VAL A 119 -4.42 21.36 9.57
N ASN A 120 -3.18 21.00 9.92
CA ASN A 120 -2.13 21.97 10.20
C ASN A 120 -1.84 22.88 8.99
N MET A 121 -1.88 22.34 7.76
CA MET A 121 -1.73 23.16 6.56
C MET A 121 -2.89 24.14 6.38
N GLN A 122 -4.13 23.75 6.68
CA GLN A 122 -5.28 24.66 6.64
C GLN A 122 -5.14 25.79 7.66
N GLU A 123 -4.72 25.46 8.88
CA GLU A 123 -4.52 26.45 9.95
C GLU A 123 -3.46 27.50 9.56
N VAL A 124 -2.33 27.05 8.99
CA VAL A 124 -1.29 27.96 8.50
C VAL A 124 -1.81 28.86 7.39
N LEU A 125 -2.59 28.33 6.44
CA LEU A 125 -3.18 29.14 5.36
C LEU A 125 -4.17 30.18 5.90
N LEU A 126 -5.00 29.82 6.86
CA LEU A 126 -5.93 30.74 7.52
C LEU A 126 -5.19 31.83 8.29
N PHE A 127 -4.11 31.48 8.99
CA PHE A 127 -3.27 32.44 9.70
C PHE A 127 -2.65 33.46 8.74
N VAL A 128 -2.04 33.00 7.64
CA VAL A 128 -1.43 33.87 6.63
C VAL A 128 -2.48 34.76 5.97
N TRP A 129 -3.66 34.22 5.64
CA TRP A 129 -4.77 34.98 5.06
C TRP A 129 -5.26 36.10 5.99
N ASN A 130 -5.44 35.79 7.28
CA ASN A 130 -5.88 36.79 8.25
C ASN A 130 -4.86 37.93 8.38
N HIS A 131 -3.57 37.60 8.36
CA HIS A 131 -2.51 38.60 8.46
C HIS A 131 -2.36 39.46 7.19
N SER A 132 -2.53 38.88 5.99
CA SER A 132 -2.46 39.65 4.73
C SER A 132 -3.59 40.68 4.64
N GLN A 133 -4.82 40.32 5.05
CA GLN A 133 -5.96 41.24 5.10
C GLN A 133 -5.73 42.42 6.05
N LEU A 134 -5.16 42.16 7.24
CA LEU A 134 -4.79 43.19 8.20
C LEU A 134 -3.76 44.18 7.62
N SER A 135 -2.80 43.70 6.84
CA SER A 135 -1.79 44.55 6.21
C SER A 135 -2.38 45.47 5.12
N GLU A 136 -3.32 44.98 4.31
CA GLU A 136 -4.01 45.81 3.30
C GLU A 136 -4.90 46.88 3.93
N ILE A 137 -5.60 46.54 5.01
CA ILE A 137 -6.44 47.48 5.75
C ILE A 137 -5.56 48.59 6.37
N CYS A 138 -4.43 48.23 6.98
CA CYS A 138 -3.52 49.18 7.59
C CYS A 138 -2.96 50.20 6.57
N TRP A 139 -2.57 49.74 5.37
CA TRP A 139 -2.10 50.63 4.29
C TRP A 139 -3.21 51.54 3.74
N LYS A 140 -4.48 51.10 3.72
CA LYS A 140 -5.61 51.94 3.30
C LYS A 140 -5.97 53.03 4.32
N ILE A 141 -5.70 52.81 5.61
CA ILE A 141 -6.03 53.78 6.68
C ILE A 141 -4.89 54.78 6.92
N LEU A 142 -3.63 54.40 6.67
CA LEU A 142 -2.46 55.26 6.87
C LEU A 142 -2.45 56.59 6.09
N PRO A 143 -2.94 56.70 4.83
CA PRO A 143 -3.02 57.99 4.13
C PRO A 143 -4.26 58.83 4.53
N MET A 144 -5.08 58.35 5.47
CA MET A 144 -6.32 58.99 5.90
C MET A 144 -6.17 59.72 7.26
N ILE A 145 -4.97 59.70 7.86
CA ILE A 145 -4.53 60.45 9.05
C ILE A 145 -3.38 61.36 8.62
#